data_AF-A0A7C1J790-F1
#
_entry.id   AF-A0A7C1J790-F1
#
_cell.length_a   1.000
_cell.length_b   1.000
_cell.length_c   1.000
_cell.angle_alpha   90.00
_cell.angle_beta   90.00
_cell.angle_gamma   90.00
#
_symmetry.space_group_name_H-M   'P 1'
#
loop_
_entity.id
_entity.type
_entity.pdbx_description
1 polymer ?
#
loop_
_entity_poly.entity_id
_entity_poly.type
_entity_poly.pdbx_seq_one_letter_code
_entity_poly.pdbx_strand_id
1 'polypeptide(L)'
;MSDTQTTESIQKRAIQPSRSTRLLAIGMILLALVQVGAAVRALTLPPDLATQISLLPALEFLVAGMWAGVFAFQAWLLMRSADKRRARRRTVVMLGAFVVYTVARLAVFAQADYDRNRLPFLLLLTVIVLFIFTVYYGVTHDAQSQD
;
A
#
# COMPACT_ATOMS: atom_id res chain seq x y z
N MET A 1 -36.32 -17.06 29.93
CA MET A 1 -34.87 -17.30 30.08
C MET A 1 -34.21 -17.40 28.68
N SER A 2 -34.66 -16.59 27.72
CA SER A 2 -34.35 -16.74 26.29
C SER A 2 -33.79 -15.46 25.64
N ASP A 3 -33.65 -14.36 26.40
CA ASP A 3 -33.23 -13.05 25.86
C ASP A 3 -31.71 -12.80 25.90
N THR A 4 -30.96 -13.60 26.66
CA THR A 4 -29.52 -13.41 26.84
C THR A 4 -28.66 -13.94 25.69
N GLN A 5 -29.16 -14.89 24.89
CA GLN A 5 -28.39 -15.41 23.74
C GLN A 5 -28.45 -14.51 22.50
N THR A 6 -29.51 -13.71 22.37
CA THR A 6 -29.69 -12.82 21.21
C THR A 6 -28.71 -11.65 21.26
N THR A 7 -28.46 -11.07 22.44
CA THR A 7 -27.55 -9.92 22.62
C THR A 7 -26.07 -10.29 22.44
N GLU A 8 -25.64 -11.47 22.87
CA GLU A 8 -24.25 -11.94 22.65
C GLU A 8 -23.91 -12.12 21.16
N SER A 9 -24.85 -12.65 20.37
CA SER A 9 -24.62 -12.91 18.94
C SER A 9 -24.53 -11.61 18.11
N ILE A 10 -25.26 -10.56 18.50
CA ILE A 10 -25.17 -9.22 17.90
C ILE A 10 -23.84 -8.55 18.26
N GLN A 11 -23.40 -8.69 19.51
CA GLN A 11 -22.14 -8.09 19.97
C GLN A 11 -20.90 -8.75 19.35
N LYS A 12 -20.91 -10.07 19.13
CA LYS A 12 -19.81 -10.78 18.45
C LYS A 12 -19.66 -10.43 16.96
N ARG A 13 -20.75 -10.09 16.27
CA ARG A 13 -20.67 -9.61 14.86
C ARG A 13 -20.02 -8.23 14.74
N ALA A 14 -20.14 -7.37 15.75
CA ALA A 14 -19.59 -6.01 15.71
C ALA A 14 -18.05 -5.94 15.71
N ILE A 15 -17.37 -7.01 16.16
CA ILE A 15 -15.91 -6.97 16.38
C ILE A 15 -15.13 -7.61 15.21
N GLN A 16 -15.76 -8.46 14.39
CA GLN A 16 -15.02 -9.14 13.32
C GLN A 16 -14.60 -8.14 12.21
N PRO A 17 -13.29 -7.99 11.93
CA PRO A 17 -12.84 -7.18 10.82
C PRO A 17 -13.30 -7.81 9.50
N SER A 18 -13.88 -6.98 8.62
CA SER A 18 -14.26 -7.42 7.28
C SER A 18 -13.03 -8.02 6.56
N ARG A 19 -13.25 -9.08 5.78
CA ARG A 19 -12.17 -9.75 5.00
C ARG A 19 -11.36 -8.74 4.17
N SER A 20 -12.04 -7.74 3.61
CA SER A 20 -11.47 -6.63 2.86
C SER A 20 -10.51 -5.75 3.68
N THR A 21 -10.79 -5.51 4.96
CA THR A 21 -9.90 -4.71 5.83
C THR A 21 -8.61 -5.48 6.15
N ARG A 22 -8.72 -6.80 6.39
CA ARG A 22 -7.54 -7.65 6.62
C ARG A 22 -6.63 -7.72 5.39
N LEU A 23 -7.20 -7.89 4.20
CA LEU A 23 -6.46 -7.89 2.95
C LEU A 23 -5.71 -6.57 2.72
N LEU A 24 -6.36 -5.42 2.96
CA LEU A 24 -5.69 -4.13 2.88
C LEU A 24 -4.54 -4.01 3.87
N ALA A 25 -4.74 -4.39 5.13
CA ALA A 25 -3.69 -4.32 6.13
C ALA A 25 -2.47 -5.18 5.72
N ILE A 26 -2.71 -6.39 5.22
CA ILE A 26 -1.65 -7.26 4.68
C ILE A 26 -0.94 -6.58 3.50
N GLY A 27 -1.69 -6.01 2.56
CA GLY A 27 -1.11 -5.27 1.42
C GLY A 27 -0.23 -4.10 1.85
N MET A 28 -0.65 -3.34 2.86
CA MET A 28 0.13 -2.22 3.41
C MET A 28 1.41 -2.71 4.10
N ILE A 29 1.36 -3.84 4.83
CA ILE A 29 2.55 -4.45 5.44
C ILE A 29 3.53 -4.90 4.35
N LEU A 30 3.05 -5.57 3.31
CA LEU A 30 3.89 -6.02 2.20
C LEU A 30 4.56 -4.82 1.50
N LEU A 31 3.80 -3.76 1.23
CA LEU A 31 4.35 -2.54 0.65
C LEU A 31 5.40 -1.90 1.55
N ALA A 32 5.17 -1.87 2.88
CA ALA A 32 6.17 -1.37 3.83
C ALA A 32 7.47 -2.18 3.75
N LEU A 33 7.39 -3.51 3.70
CA LEU A 33 8.57 -4.39 3.58
C LEU A 33 9.32 -4.16 2.26
N VAL A 34 8.60 -3.98 1.15
CA VAL A 34 9.21 -3.64 -0.15
C VAL A 34 9.97 -2.31 -0.06
N GLN A 35 9.41 -1.30 0.61
CA GLN A 35 10.08 -0.01 0.80
C GLN A 35 11.30 -0.11 1.72
N VAL A 36 11.25 -0.93 2.77
CA VAL A 36 12.43 -1.22 3.60
C VAL A 36 13.52 -1.88 2.77
N GLY A 37 13.18 -2.86 1.93
CA GLY A 37 14.12 -3.47 1.00
C GLY A 37 14.76 -2.45 0.05
N ALA A 38 13.98 -1.51 -0.48
CA ALA A 38 14.49 -0.42 -1.31
C ALA A 38 15.44 0.52 -0.54
N ALA A 39 15.13 0.85 0.71
CA ALA A 39 15.98 1.66 1.57
C ALA A 39 17.31 0.95 1.89
N VAL A 40 17.27 -0.34 2.25
CA VAL A 40 18.48 -1.15 2.49
C VAL A 40 19.32 -1.24 1.22
N ARG A 41 18.68 -1.48 0.06
CA ARG A 41 19.37 -1.48 -1.23
C ARG A 41 20.11 -0.16 -1.47
N ALA A 42 19.48 0.98 -1.19
CA ALA A 42 20.11 2.29 -1.36
C ALA A 42 21.37 2.48 -0.48
N LEU A 43 21.44 1.82 0.68
CA LEU A 43 22.60 1.86 1.58
C LEU A 43 23.71 0.88 1.19
N THR A 44 23.37 -0.24 0.55
CA THR A 44 24.33 -1.28 0.19
C THR A 44 24.89 -1.14 -1.23
N LEU A 45 24.40 -0.18 -2.02
CA LEU A 45 24.92 0.06 -3.36
C LEU A 45 26.35 0.64 -3.31
N PRO A 46 27.31 0.04 -4.03
CA PRO A 46 28.64 0.60 -4.18
C PRO A 46 28.56 2.03 -4.76
N PRO A 47 29.35 2.99 -4.26
CA PRO A 47 29.28 4.39 -4.67
C PRO A 47 29.52 4.59 -6.17
N ASP A 48 30.32 3.72 -6.80
CA ASP A 48 30.62 3.76 -8.23
C ASP A 48 29.40 3.44 -9.12
N LEU A 49 28.50 2.58 -8.63
CA LEU A 49 27.23 2.26 -9.30
C LEU A 49 26.11 3.21 -8.88
N ALA A 50 26.17 3.73 -7.67
CA ALA A 50 25.16 4.63 -7.13
C ALA A 50 25.08 5.94 -7.93
N THR A 51 26.22 6.50 -8.35
CA THR A 51 26.28 7.73 -9.16
C THR A 51 25.78 7.55 -10.60
N GLN A 52 25.81 6.32 -11.13
CA GLN A 52 25.32 6.01 -12.47
C GLN A 52 23.81 5.71 -12.51
N ILE A 53 23.26 5.20 -11.40
CA ILE A 53 21.88 4.67 -11.35
C ILE A 53 20.95 5.58 -10.55
N SER A 54 21.47 6.36 -9.60
CA SER A 54 20.66 7.19 -8.71
C SER A 54 21.22 8.60 -8.65
N LEU A 55 20.39 9.58 -9.01
CA LEU A 55 20.73 11.00 -8.95
C LEU A 55 21.18 11.42 -7.54
N LEU A 56 20.52 10.90 -6.49
CA LEU A 56 20.88 11.11 -5.09
C LEU A 56 20.48 9.90 -4.23
N PRO A 57 21.41 8.99 -3.89
CA PRO A 57 21.13 7.80 -3.07
C PRO A 57 20.51 8.13 -1.70
N ALA A 58 20.95 9.23 -1.07
CA ALA A 58 20.40 9.70 0.19
C ALA A 58 18.91 10.10 0.08
N LEU A 59 18.51 10.71 -1.04
CA LEU A 59 17.12 11.07 -1.29
C LEU A 59 16.27 9.80 -1.48
N GLU A 60 16.79 8.81 -2.20
CA GLU A 60 16.11 7.52 -2.39
C GLU A 60 15.87 6.80 -1.05
N PHE A 61 16.87 6.79 -0.17
CA PHE A 61 16.74 6.25 1.18
C PHE A 61 15.67 6.98 2.01
N LEU A 62 15.70 8.31 2.04
CA LEU A 62 14.76 9.12 2.79
C LEU A 62 13.32 8.91 2.31
N VAL A 63 13.11 8.89 1.01
CA VAL A 63 11.77 8.73 0.44
C VAL A 63 11.25 7.30 0.62
N ALA A 64 12.09 6.28 0.46
CA ALA A 64 11.72 4.90 0.74
C ALA A 64 11.37 4.71 2.23
N GLY A 65 12.18 5.25 3.13
CA GLY A 65 11.91 5.23 4.58
C GLY A 65 10.62 5.95 4.95
N MET A 66 10.35 7.11 4.35
CA MET A 66 9.10 7.85 4.54
C MET A 66 7.89 7.02 4.12
N TRP A 67 7.90 6.41 2.93
CA TRP A 67 6.79 5.57 2.47
C TRP A 67 6.64 4.29 3.29
N ALA A 68 7.74 3.66 3.71
CA ALA A 68 7.70 2.52 4.63
C ALA A 68 6.98 2.89 5.93
N GLY A 69 7.33 4.03 6.52
CA GLY A 69 6.70 4.55 7.73
C GLY A 69 5.21 4.85 7.53
N VAL A 70 4.84 5.49 6.43
CA VAL A 70 3.43 5.77 6.08
C VAL A 70 2.64 4.46 5.96
N PHE A 71 3.18 3.45 5.27
CA PHE A 71 2.50 2.18 5.10
C PHE A 71 2.36 1.39 6.40
N ALA A 72 3.41 1.33 7.22
CA ALA A 72 3.36 0.71 8.53
C ALA A 72 2.35 1.42 9.45
N PHE A 73 2.33 2.75 9.46
CA PHE A 73 1.38 3.54 10.23
C PHE A 73 -0.06 3.27 9.79
N GLN A 74 -0.33 3.22 8.48
CA GLN A 74 -1.66 2.94 7.96
C GLN A 74 -2.11 1.49 8.22
N ALA A 75 -1.20 0.52 8.16
CA ALA A 75 -1.49 -0.85 8.56
C ALA A 75 -1.88 -0.93 10.04
N TRP A 76 -1.12 -0.27 10.91
CA TRP A 76 -1.43 -0.19 12.34
C TRP A 76 -2.78 0.51 12.59
N LEU A 77 -3.06 1.58 11.85
CA LEU A 77 -4.31 2.33 11.96
C LEU A 77 -5.51 1.49 11.50
N LEU A 78 -5.37 0.66 10.45
CA LEU A 78 -6.40 -0.29 10.02
C LEU A 78 -6.65 -1.41 11.05
N MET A 79 -5.62 -1.82 11.79
CA MET A 79 -5.73 -2.84 12.84
C MET A 79 -6.36 -2.31 14.13
N ARG A 80 -6.09 -1.04 14.49
CA ARG A 80 -6.46 -0.47 15.79
C ARG A 80 -7.66 0.48 15.76
N SER A 81 -8.04 1.02 14.61
CA SER A 81 -9.13 2.01 14.55
C SER A 81 -10.51 1.38 14.75
N ALA A 82 -11.28 1.98 15.67
CA ALA A 82 -12.71 1.70 15.82
C ALA A 82 -13.49 2.09 14.56
N ASP A 83 -13.08 3.16 13.86
CA ASP A 83 -13.72 3.63 12.63
C ASP A 83 -12.97 3.13 11.37
N LYS A 84 -13.25 1.87 11.03
CA LYS A 84 -12.63 1.16 9.89
C LYS A 84 -12.95 1.81 8.55
N ARG A 85 -14.08 2.51 8.43
CA ARG A 85 -14.51 3.15 7.16
C ARG A 85 -13.64 4.36 6.84
N ARG A 86 -13.35 5.20 7.84
CA ARG A 86 -12.48 6.37 7.68
C ARG A 86 -11.02 5.97 7.46
N ALA A 87 -10.54 4.96 8.20
CA ALA A 87 -9.20 4.40 8.03
C ALA A 87 -8.99 3.90 6.60
N ARG A 88 -9.93 3.09 6.09
CA ARG A 88 -9.92 2.59 4.71
C ARG A 88 -9.86 3.71 3.68
N ARG A 89 -10.71 4.74 3.77
CA ARG A 89 -10.69 5.87 2.82
C ARG A 89 -9.36 6.60 2.81
N ARG A 90 -8.74 6.81 3.98
CA ARG A 90 -7.39 7.38 4.08
C ARG A 90 -6.32 6.49 3.46
N THR A 91 -6.39 5.18 3.69
CA THR A 91 -5.48 4.21 3.08
C THR A 91 -5.55 4.27 1.56
N VAL A 92 -6.75 4.33 0.99
CA VAL A 92 -6.94 4.45 -0.46
C VAL A 92 -6.34 5.73 -1.02
N VAL A 93 -6.56 6.88 -0.38
CA VAL A 93 -5.97 8.16 -0.83
C VAL A 93 -4.45 8.09 -0.79
N MET A 94 -3.86 7.49 0.26
CA MET A 94 -2.42 7.32 0.36
C MET A 94 -1.84 6.38 -0.71
N LEU A 95 -2.55 5.30 -1.03
CA LEU A 95 -2.21 4.43 -2.16
C LEU A 95 -2.23 5.19 -3.48
N GLY A 96 -3.25 6.02 -3.72
CA GLY A 96 -3.31 6.87 -4.91
C GLY A 96 -2.11 7.83 -5.00
N ALA A 97 -1.77 8.50 -3.90
CA ALA A 97 -0.60 9.38 -3.84
C ALA A 97 0.71 8.62 -4.10
N PHE A 98 0.85 7.42 -3.56
CA PHE A 98 2.02 6.56 -3.79
C PHE A 98 2.14 6.15 -5.26
N VAL A 99 1.03 5.79 -5.90
CA VAL A 99 1.01 5.46 -7.33
C VAL A 99 1.44 6.67 -8.16
N VAL A 100 0.88 7.84 -7.90
CA VAL A 100 1.26 9.08 -8.61
C VAL A 100 2.75 9.38 -8.42
N TYR A 101 3.26 9.30 -7.19
CA TYR A 101 4.69 9.44 -6.92
C TYR A 101 5.54 8.42 -7.69
N THR A 102 5.14 7.15 -7.69
CA THR A 102 5.87 6.07 -8.36
C THR A 102 5.91 6.30 -9.87
N VAL A 103 4.79 6.70 -10.48
CA VAL A 103 4.70 7.03 -11.91
C VAL A 103 5.52 8.26 -12.25
N ALA A 104 5.43 9.33 -11.46
CA ALA A 104 6.21 10.55 -11.69
C ALA A 104 7.72 10.27 -11.59
N ARG A 105 8.14 9.52 -10.56
CA ARG A 105 9.51 9.04 -10.44
C ARG A 105 9.92 8.24 -11.68
N LEU A 106 9.08 7.31 -12.13
CA LEU A 106 9.35 6.54 -13.33
C LEU A 106 9.49 7.40 -14.58
N ALA A 107 8.63 8.39 -14.76
CA ALA A 107 8.69 9.30 -15.91
C ALA A 107 10.01 10.06 -15.94
N VAL A 108 10.49 10.53 -14.77
CA VAL A 108 11.79 11.18 -14.63
C VAL A 108 12.95 10.22 -14.97
N PHE A 109 12.92 8.98 -14.46
CA PHE A 109 13.98 8.00 -14.76
C PHE A 109 13.92 7.45 -16.20
N ALA A 110 12.72 7.30 -16.77
CA ALA A 110 12.52 6.86 -18.14
C ALA A 110 12.94 7.92 -19.16
N GLN A 111 12.80 9.21 -18.83
CA GLN A 111 13.37 10.29 -19.64
C GLN A 111 14.90 10.33 -19.59
N ALA A 112 15.53 9.74 -18.59
CA ALA A 112 16.98 9.78 -18.39
C ALA A 112 17.75 8.64 -19.10
N ASP A 113 17.12 7.88 -19.99
CA ASP A 113 17.74 6.87 -20.88
C ASP A 113 18.50 5.69 -20.22
N TYR A 114 18.38 5.47 -18.91
CA TYR A 114 18.96 4.30 -18.23
C TYR A 114 17.91 3.17 -18.05
N ASP A 115 18.05 2.11 -18.87
CA ASP A 115 17.39 0.79 -18.82
C ASP A 115 15.87 0.69 -19.12
N ARG A 116 15.53 0.59 -20.42
CA ARG A 116 14.22 0.10 -20.91
C ARG A 116 13.81 -1.28 -20.34
N ASN A 117 14.76 -2.07 -19.81
CA ASN A 117 14.52 -3.42 -19.32
C ASN A 117 13.85 -3.48 -17.93
N ARG A 118 13.78 -2.36 -17.19
CA ARG A 118 13.16 -2.29 -15.84
C ARG A 118 11.70 -1.86 -15.87
N LEU A 119 11.25 -1.28 -16.98
CA LEU A 119 9.86 -0.91 -17.25
C LEU A 119 8.85 -2.06 -17.09
N PRO A 120 9.11 -3.31 -17.55
CA PRO A 120 8.10 -4.38 -17.48
C PRO A 120 7.78 -4.81 -16.04
N PHE A 121 8.79 -4.86 -15.17
CA PHE A 121 8.62 -5.25 -13.77
C PHE A 121 7.83 -4.20 -12.98
N LEU A 122 8.10 -2.92 -13.25
CA LEU A 122 7.39 -1.80 -12.63
C LEU A 122 5.98 -1.61 -13.19
N LEU A 123 5.77 -1.88 -14.48
CA LEU A 123 4.43 -1.99 -15.06
C LEU A 123 3.64 -3.11 -14.40
N LEU A 124 4.24 -4.30 -14.23
CA LEU A 124 3.60 -5.41 -13.54
C LEU A 124 3.20 -5.04 -12.12
N LEU A 125 4.09 -4.39 -11.36
CA LEU A 125 3.79 -3.91 -10.00
C LEU A 125 2.65 -2.88 -9.99
N THR A 126 2.66 -1.94 -10.93
CA THR A 126 1.61 -0.92 -11.06
C THR A 126 0.26 -1.54 -11.44
N VAL A 127 0.27 -2.51 -12.36
CA VAL A 127 -0.92 -3.28 -12.77
C VAL A 127 -1.45 -4.10 -11.61
N ILE A 128 -0.59 -4.71 -10.79
CA ILE A 128 -1.01 -5.45 -9.58
C ILE A 128 -1.66 -4.49 -8.58
N VAL A 129 -1.08 -3.31 -8.34
CA VAL A 129 -1.66 -2.31 -7.43
C VAL A 129 -3.00 -1.80 -7.95
N LEU A 130 -3.10 -1.49 -9.24
CA LEU A 130 -4.36 -1.10 -9.89
C LEU A 130 -5.39 -2.24 -9.86
N PHE A 131 -4.98 -3.48 -10.10
CA PHE A 131 -5.87 -4.63 -10.04
C PHE A 131 -6.43 -4.82 -8.64
N ILE A 132 -5.60 -4.71 -7.60
CA ILE A 132 -6.04 -4.72 -6.21
C ILE A 132 -7.03 -3.58 -5.98
N PHE A 133 -6.75 -2.38 -6.50
CA PHE A 133 -7.64 -1.23 -6.40
C PHE A 133 -9.01 -1.51 -7.05
N THR A 134 -9.04 -2.00 -8.28
CA THR A 134 -10.26 -2.27 -9.05
C THR A 134 -11.07 -3.40 -8.44
N VAL A 135 -10.45 -4.52 -8.05
CA VAL A 135 -11.13 -5.63 -7.38
C VAL A 135 -11.73 -5.17 -6.05
N TYR A 136 -11.01 -4.33 -5.31
CA TYR A 136 -11.49 -3.81 -4.05
C TYR A 136 -12.70 -2.88 -4.21
N TYR A 137 -12.68 -2.02 -5.23
CA TYR A 137 -13.80 -1.14 -5.55
C TYR A 137 -15.01 -1.90 -6.12
N GLY A 138 -14.79 -2.85 -7.03
CA GLY A 138 -15.85 -3.70 -7.60
C GLY A 138 -16.59 -4.50 -6.53
N VAL A 139 -15.84 -5.18 -5.65
CA VAL A 139 -16.42 -5.95 -4.53
C VAL A 139 -17.21 -5.08 -3.55
N THR A 140 -16.88 -3.79 -3.43
CA THR A 140 -17.59 -2.89 -2.52
C THR A 140 -18.77 -2.15 -3.15
N HIS A 141 -18.90 -2.16 -4.48
CA HIS A 141 -20.08 -1.65 -5.18
C HIS A 141 -21.17 -2.71 -5.33
N ASP A 142 -20.82 -3.97 -5.61
CA ASP A 142 -21.82 -5.06 -5.70
C ASP A 142 -22.56 -5.30 -4.37
N ALA A 143 -21.90 -4.99 -3.24
CA ALA A 143 -22.50 -5.08 -1.91
C ALA A 143 -23.48 -3.94 -1.58
N GLN A 144 -23.57 -2.88 -2.40
CA GLN A 144 -24.53 -1.78 -2.22
C GLN A 144 -25.71 -1.83 -3.20
N SER A 145 -25.65 -2.67 -4.24
CA SER A 145 -26.75 -2.83 -5.20
C SER A 145 -27.72 -3.97 -4.86
N GLN A 146 -27.54 -4.61 -3.70
CA GLN A 146 -28.41 -5.70 -3.21
C GLN A 146 -29.23 -5.32 -1.96
N ASP A 147 -29.07 -4.10 -1.46
CA ASP A 147 -29.96 -3.47 -0.45
C ASP A 147 -30.85 -2.43 -1.14
#